data_AF-A0AA88VAD0-F1
#
_entry.id   AF-A0AA88VAD0-F1
#
_cell.length_a   1.000
_cell.length_b   1.000
_cell.length_c   1.000
_cell.angle_alpha   90.00
_cell.angle_beta   90.00
_cell.angle_gamma   90.00
#
_symmetry.space_group_name_H-M   'P 1'
#
loop_
_entity.id
_entity.type
_entity.pdbx_description
1 polymer ?
#
loop_
_entity_poly.entity_id
_entity_poly.type
_entity_poly.pdbx_seq_one_letter_code
_entity_poly.pdbx_strand_id
1 'polypeptide(L)'
;MYTSWAYALAQVIIEVPYLFVRAITFVVTTYPMIGYQWSASKQIPKWLLWLYYLTPTSWTLNGMLTLQYGDVDSEILVFGEKKTVASFIRDYFGFHHDQLPVVALVLVLYPLLFAFLFAYGIAKLNFTRR
;
A
#
# COMPACT_ATOMS: atom_id res chain seq x y z
N MET A 1 -16.68 14.77 32.87
CA MET A 1 -15.64 15.10 31.88
C MET A 1 -14.33 14.51 32.41
N TYR A 2 -13.69 13.60 31.70
CA TYR A 2 -12.39 13.07 32.16
C TYR A 2 -11.36 14.20 32.17
N THR A 3 -10.41 14.12 33.10
CA THR A 3 -9.29 15.06 33.19
C THR A 3 -8.43 14.98 31.94
N SER A 4 -8.01 16.13 31.41
CA SER A 4 -7.30 16.24 30.12
C SER A 4 -6.02 15.38 30.05
N TRP A 5 -5.34 15.18 31.19
CA TRP A 5 -4.16 14.32 31.28
C TRP A 5 -4.46 12.83 31.14
N ALA A 6 -5.65 12.38 31.58
CA ALA A 6 -6.08 10.99 31.44
C ALA A 6 -6.43 10.66 29.97
N TYR A 7 -7.04 11.62 29.26
CA TYR A 7 -7.26 11.50 27.81
C TYR A 7 -5.94 11.42 27.04
N ALA A 8 -4.98 12.28 27.36
CA ALA A 8 -3.66 12.27 26.71
C ALA A 8 -2.93 10.93 26.91
N LEU A 9 -2.95 10.37 28.12
CA LEU A 9 -2.35 9.05 28.38
C LEU A 9 -3.07 7.92 27.62
N ALA A 10 -4.40 7.90 27.63
CA ALA A 10 -5.16 6.89 26.89
C ALA A 10 -4.90 6.96 25.38
N GLN A 11 -4.79 8.18 24.83
CA GLN A 11 -4.46 8.39 23.43
C GLN A 11 -3.05 7.88 23.10
N VAL A 12 -2.04 8.21 23.92
CA VAL A 12 -0.66 7.74 23.71
C VAL A 12 -0.57 6.21 23.78
N ILE A 13 -1.29 5.58 24.71
CA ILE A 13 -1.32 4.11 24.86
C ILE A 13 -1.90 3.43 23.61
N ILE A 14 -2.85 4.06 22.91
CA ILE A 14 -3.45 3.51 21.68
C ILE A 14 -2.61 3.88 20.44
N GLU A 15 -2.15 5.13 20.35
CA GLU A 15 -1.47 5.65 19.18
C GLU A 15 -0.06 5.07 19.02
N VAL A 16 0.69 4.88 20.10
CA VAL A 16 2.07 4.37 20.00
C VAL A 16 2.11 2.98 19.34
N PRO A 17 1.32 1.97 19.77
CA PRO A 17 1.25 0.68 19.07
C PRO A 17 0.74 0.81 17.64
N TYR A 18 -0.27 1.65 17.40
CA TYR A 18 -0.81 1.87 16.05
C TYR A 18 0.26 2.43 15.09
N LEU A 19 1.08 3.38 15.56
CA LEU A 19 2.17 3.96 14.79
C LEU A 19 3.26 2.92 14.46
N PHE A 20 3.58 2.02 15.39
CA PHE A 20 4.49 0.90 15.13
C PHE A 20 3.94 -0.05 14.05
N VAL A 21 2.67 -0.44 14.15
CA VAL A 21 2.02 -1.29 13.13
C VAL A 21 2.03 -0.59 11.78
N ARG A 22 1.66 0.70 11.74
CA ARG A 22 1.65 1.50 10.51
C ARG A 22 3.05 1.64 9.91
N ALA A 23 4.07 1.84 10.73
CA ALA A 23 5.47 1.90 10.27
C ALA A 23 5.92 0.57 9.66
N ILE A 24 5.56 -0.56 10.27
CA ILE A 24 5.85 -1.90 9.73
C ILE A 24 5.15 -2.08 8.38
N THR A 25 3.86 -1.74 8.27
CA THR A 25 3.13 -1.81 7.00
C THR A 25 3.76 -0.93 5.92
N PHE A 26 4.22 0.28 6.28
CA PHE A 26 4.92 1.18 5.36
C PHE A 26 6.25 0.58 4.89
N VAL A 27 7.07 0.04 5.79
CA VAL A 27 8.35 -0.60 5.42
C VAL A 27 8.10 -1.80 4.51
N VAL A 28 7.14 -2.67 4.83
CA VAL A 28 6.78 -3.83 4.00
C VAL A 28 6.31 -3.40 2.61
N THR A 29 5.64 -2.25 2.49
CA THR A 29 5.16 -1.72 1.21
C THR A 29 6.28 -1.04 0.41
N THR A 30 7.11 -0.22 1.04
CA THR A 30 8.12 0.62 0.39
C THR A 30 9.38 -0.16 0.03
N TYR A 31 9.73 -1.19 0.81
CA TYR A 31 10.92 -2.03 0.57
C TYR A 31 10.98 -2.65 -0.84
N PRO A 32 9.91 -3.28 -1.37
CA PRO A 32 9.89 -3.76 -2.76
C PRO A 32 9.88 -2.62 -3.80
N MET A 33 9.50 -1.39 -3.43
CA MET A 33 9.36 -0.26 -4.36
C MET A 33 10.60 0.60 -4.50
N ILE A 34 11.56 0.53 -3.58
CA ILE A 34 12.89 1.14 -3.75
C ILE A 34 13.74 0.34 -4.75
N GLY A 35 13.27 -0.84 -5.15
CA GLY A 35 13.98 -1.67 -6.10
C GLY A 35 15.10 -2.45 -5.41
N TYR A 36 15.02 -2.63 -4.09
CA TYR A 36 15.66 -3.78 -3.47
C TYR A 36 14.96 -5.00 -4.05
N GLN A 37 15.67 -5.67 -4.96
CA GLN A 37 15.22 -6.84 -5.71
C GLN A 37 14.40 -7.79 -4.82
N TRP A 38 13.50 -8.55 -5.45
CA TRP A 38 13.01 -9.83 -4.94
C TRP A 38 14.16 -10.84 -4.63
N SER A 39 15.41 -10.43 -4.40
CA SER A 39 16.40 -11.27 -3.71
C SER A 39 15.91 -11.63 -2.29
N ALA A 40 15.12 -10.75 -1.67
CA ALA A 40 14.38 -11.09 -0.45
C ALA A 40 13.20 -12.06 -0.69
N SER A 41 12.79 -12.36 -1.93
CA SER A 41 11.81 -13.43 -2.21
C SER A 41 12.27 -14.80 -1.71
N LYS A 42 13.59 -14.99 -1.59
CA LYS A 42 14.16 -16.20 -1.01
C LYS A 42 13.99 -16.27 0.51
N GLN A 43 13.73 -15.14 1.19
CA GLN A 43 13.69 -15.06 2.66
C GLN A 43 12.38 -14.52 3.24
N ILE A 44 11.55 -13.80 2.46
CA ILE A 44 10.28 -13.27 2.92
C ILE A 44 9.22 -14.38 2.81
N PRO A 45 8.58 -14.77 3.92
CA PRO A 45 7.48 -15.70 3.90
C PRO A 45 6.37 -15.26 2.93
N LYS A 46 5.85 -16.21 2.13
CA LYS A 46 4.76 -15.94 1.17
C LYS A 46 3.50 -15.34 1.82
N TRP A 47 3.29 -15.56 3.11
CA TRP A 47 2.17 -14.98 3.85
C TRP A 47 2.28 -13.45 4.03
N LEU A 48 3.49 -12.89 4.10
CA LEU A 48 3.70 -11.44 4.17
C LEU A 48 3.38 -10.74 2.85
N LEU A 49 3.52 -11.44 1.73
CA LEU A 49 3.16 -10.90 0.41
C LEU A 49 1.66 -10.64 0.29
N TRP A 50 0.81 -11.41 0.97
CA TRP A 50 -0.62 -11.14 0.99
C TRP A 50 -0.95 -9.81 1.67
N LEU A 51 -0.19 -9.40 2.69
CA LEU A 51 -0.38 -8.09 3.34
C LEU A 51 -0.02 -6.93 2.41
N TYR A 52 0.97 -7.12 1.53
CA TYR A 52 1.30 -6.15 0.48
C TYR A 52 0.13 -5.96 -0.49
N TYR A 53 -0.48 -7.04 -0.97
CA TYR A 53 -1.62 -6.96 -1.91
C TYR A 53 -2.93 -6.53 -1.23
N LEU A 54 -3.11 -6.74 0.07
CA LEU A 54 -4.30 -6.28 0.80
C LEU A 54 -4.29 -4.77 1.09
N THR A 55 -3.12 -4.14 1.06
CA THR A 55 -2.99 -2.73 1.44
C THR A 55 -3.22 -1.81 0.23
N PRO A 56 -4.16 -0.86 0.27
CA PRO A 56 -4.46 0.02 -0.86
C PRO A 56 -3.26 0.90 -1.26
N THR A 57 -2.40 1.26 -0.30
CA THR A 57 -1.17 2.03 -0.53
C THR A 57 -0.25 1.38 -1.57
N SER A 58 -0.15 0.05 -1.58
CA SER A 58 0.64 -0.71 -2.55
C SER A 58 0.13 -0.49 -3.98
N TRP A 59 -1.19 -0.61 -4.18
CA TRP A 59 -1.86 -0.38 -5.45
C TRP A 59 -1.75 1.09 -5.89
N THR A 60 -1.90 2.04 -4.97
CA THR A 60 -1.73 3.48 -5.27
C THR A 60 -0.33 3.78 -5.78
N LEU A 61 0.70 3.27 -5.11
CA LEU A 61 2.08 3.53 -5.49
C LEU A 61 2.44 2.84 -6.82
N ASN A 62 1.91 1.65 -7.09
CA ASN A 62 2.01 0.99 -8.39
C ASN A 62 1.39 1.87 -9.49
N GLY A 63 0.17 2.37 -9.26
CA GLY A 63 -0.49 3.31 -10.16
C GLY A 63 0.34 4.57 -10.40
N MET A 64 0.87 5.19 -9.35
CA MET A 64 1.70 6.40 -9.46
C MET A 64 2.98 6.16 -10.28
N LEU A 65 3.73 5.08 -10.01
CA LEU A 65 4.94 4.76 -10.76
C LEU A 65 4.65 4.48 -12.24
N THR A 66 3.59 3.71 -12.51
CA THR A 66 3.20 3.35 -13.87
C THR A 66 2.67 4.55 -14.65
N LEU A 67 1.94 5.46 -14.01
CA LEU A 67 1.47 6.70 -14.64
C LEU A 67 2.62 7.69 -14.90
N GLN A 68 3.58 7.77 -13.97
CA GLN A 68 4.67 8.75 -14.06
C GLN A 68 5.75 8.33 -15.07
N TYR A 69 6.04 7.03 -15.15
CA TYR A 69 7.18 6.52 -15.92
C TYR A 69 6.80 5.47 -16.98
N GLY A 70 5.52 5.11 -17.10
CA GLY A 70 5.08 4.08 -18.03
C GLY A 70 5.18 4.47 -19.51
N ASP A 71 5.29 5.76 -19.81
CA ASP A 71 5.40 6.34 -21.16
C ASP A 71 6.70 7.17 -21.33
N VAL A 72 7.70 6.88 -20.51
CA VAL A 72 8.98 7.62 -20.54
C VAL A 72 9.98 6.84 -21.38
N ASP A 73 10.14 7.29 -22.63
CA ASP A 73 11.10 6.74 -23.61
C ASP A 73 12.52 7.29 -23.46
N SER A 74 12.82 8.03 -22.39
CA SER A 74 14.17 8.53 -22.17
C SER A 74 15.14 7.38 -21.94
N GLU A 75 16.26 7.39 -22.65
CA GLU A 75 17.33 6.40 -22.47
C GLU A 75 18.12 6.76 -21.21
N ILE A 76 18.19 5.81 -20.28
CA ILE A 76 19.06 5.88 -19.10
C ILE A 76 20.13 4.79 -19.19
N LEU A 77 21.33 5.13 -18.74
CA LEU A 77 22.44 4.18 -18.70
C LEU A 77 22.39 3.43 -17.37
N VAL A 78 21.84 2.22 -17.39
CA VAL A 78 21.63 1.39 -16.20
C VAL A 78 22.49 0.15 -16.33
N PHE A 79 23.36 -0.09 -15.36
CA PHE A 79 24.29 -1.22 -15.37
C PHE A 79 25.21 -1.29 -16.61
N GLY A 80 25.51 -0.15 -17.23
CA GLY A 80 26.36 -0.08 -18.43
C GLY A 80 25.62 -0.34 -19.76
N GLU A 81 24.32 -0.67 -19.71
CA GLU A 81 23.47 -0.80 -20.90
C GLU A 81 22.54 0.42 -21.02
N LYS A 82 22.27 0.84 -22.27
CA LYS A 82 21.24 1.84 -22.56
C LYS A 82 19.88 1.15 -22.60
N LYS A 83 18.99 1.51 -21.68
CA LYS A 83 17.61 1.04 -21.65
C LYS A 83 16.67 2.23 -21.48
N THR A 84 15.47 2.14 -22.03
CA THR A 84 14.43 3.13 -21.76
C THR A 84 14.01 3.03 -20.29
N VAL A 85 13.63 4.15 -19.67
CA VAL A 85 13.11 4.16 -18.30
C VAL A 85 11.91 3.21 -18.17
N ALA A 86 11.01 3.22 -19.17
CA ALA A 86 9.87 2.31 -19.21
C ALA A 86 10.28 0.82 -19.22
N SER A 87 11.29 0.44 -20.03
CA SER A 87 11.81 -0.94 -20.06
C SER A 87 12.49 -1.32 -18.75
N PHE A 88 13.28 -0.42 -18.17
CA PHE A 88 13.91 -0.66 -16.87
C PHE A 88 12.88 -0.90 -15.77
N ILE A 89 11.82 -0.09 -15.73
CA ILE A 89 10.79 -0.22 -14.71
C ILE A 89 9.99 -1.51 -14.87
N ARG A 90 9.69 -1.90 -16.11
CA ARG A 90 9.03 -3.17 -16.42
C ARG A 90 9.87 -4.37 -16.00
N ASP A 91 11.16 -4.38 -16.34
CA ASP A 91 12.04 -5.53 -16.10
C ASP A 91 12.48 -5.62 -14.62
N TYR A 92 12.79 -4.49 -13.99
CA TYR A 92 13.36 -4.44 -12.64
C TYR A 92 12.30 -4.45 -11.54
N PHE A 93 11.20 -3.72 -11.74
CA PHE A 93 10.13 -3.62 -10.75
C PHE A 93 8.91 -4.49 -11.08
N GLY A 94 8.82 -5.05 -12.30
CA GLY A 94 7.72 -5.92 -12.71
C GLY A 94 6.41 -5.17 -12.99
N PHE A 95 6.44 -3.86 -13.18
CA PHE A 95 5.24 -3.07 -13.44
C PHE A 95 4.80 -3.21 -14.90
N HIS A 96 3.55 -3.61 -15.09
CA HIS A 96 2.94 -3.78 -16.41
C HIS A 96 1.90 -2.67 -16.62
N HIS A 97 2.03 -1.89 -17.69
CA HIS A 97 1.09 -0.82 -18.02
C HIS A 97 -0.34 -1.35 -18.18
N ASP A 98 -0.49 -2.60 -18.61
CA ASP A 98 -1.78 -3.30 -18.76
C ASP A 98 -2.54 -3.50 -17.43
N GLN A 99 -1.88 -3.33 -16.28
CA GLN A 99 -2.48 -3.48 -14.96
C GLN A 99 -3.16 -2.20 -14.44
N LEU A 100 -2.99 -1.06 -15.13
CA LEU A 100 -3.61 0.22 -14.71
C LEU A 100 -5.12 0.13 -14.49
N PRO A 101 -5.93 -0.54 -15.34
CA PRO A 101 -7.37 -0.69 -15.11
C PRO A 101 -7.67 -1.50 -13.84
N VAL A 102 -6.86 -2.51 -13.54
CA VAL A 102 -7.01 -3.34 -12.33
C VAL A 102 -6.70 -2.52 -11.08
N VAL A 103 -5.61 -1.74 -11.12
CA VAL A 103 -5.23 -0.83 -10.03
C VAL A 103 -6.37 0.16 -9.75
N ALA A 104 -6.91 0.80 -10.78
CA ALA A 104 -8.03 1.75 -10.65
C ALA A 104 -9.28 1.09 -10.03
N LEU A 105 -9.65 -0.11 -10.50
CA LEU A 105 -10.79 -0.86 -10.00
C LEU A 105 -10.61 -1.24 -8.52
N VAL A 106 -9.44 -1.75 -8.12
CA VAL A 106 -9.15 -2.12 -6.73
C VAL A 106 -9.25 -0.90 -5.82
N LEU A 107 -8.69 0.24 -6.24
CA LEU A 107 -8.71 1.48 -5.47
C LEU A 107 -10.12 2.08 -5.30
N VAL A 108 -11.04 1.83 -6.24
CA VAL A 108 -12.46 2.23 -6.12
C VAL A 108 -13.25 1.24 -5.25
N LEU A 109 -13.00 -0.07 -5.41
CA LEU A 109 -13.69 -1.10 -4.62
C LEU A 109 -13.36 -1.00 -3.13
N TYR A 110 -12.13 -0.66 -2.77
CA TYR A 110 -11.70 -0.60 -1.38
C TYR A 110 -12.56 0.36 -0.52
N PRO A 111 -12.72 1.66 -0.83
CA PRO A 111 -13.56 2.55 -0.05
C PRO A 111 -15.04 2.16 -0.09
N LEU A 112 -15.54 1.61 -1.20
CA LEU A 112 -16.93 1.13 -1.29
C LEU A 112 -17.19 -0.04 -0.34
N LEU A 113 -16.26 -0.99 -0.28
CA LEU A 113 -16.34 -2.11 0.65
C LEU A 113 -16.32 -1.63 2.10
N PHE A 114 -15.44 -0.69 2.45
CA PHE A 114 -15.39 -0.13 3.81
C PHE A 114 -16.65 0.67 4.16
N ALA A 115 -17.17 1.47 3.24
CA ALA A 115 -18.43 2.19 3.41
C ALA A 115 -19.60 1.22 3.61
N PHE A 116 -19.65 0.15 2.84
CA PHE A 116 -20.67 -0.90 2.98
C PHE A 116 -20.58 -1.62 4.32
N LEU A 117 -19.38 -2.04 4.73
CA LEU A 117 -19.16 -2.68 6.04
C LEU A 117 -19.53 -1.75 7.19
N PHE A 118 -19.19 -0.46 7.09
CA PHE A 118 -19.55 0.55 8.08
C PHE A 118 -21.06 0.75 8.17
N ALA A 119 -21.75 0.90 7.03
CA ALA A 119 -23.20 1.03 6.96
C ALA A 119 -23.90 -0.24 7.52
N TYR A 120 -23.43 -1.43 7.15
CA TYR A 120 -23.91 -2.69 7.70
C TYR A 120 -23.68 -2.79 9.21
N GLY A 121 -22.51 -2.36 9.68
CA GLY A 121 -22.16 -2.30 11.09
C GLY A 121 -23.15 -1.45 11.88
N ILE A 122 -23.45 -0.23 11.43
CA ILE A 122 -24.45 0.63 12.08
C ILE A 122 -25.84 -0.01 12.04
N ALA A 123 -26.26 -0.52 10.88
CA ALA A 123 -27.59 -1.10 10.71
C ALA A 123 -27.83 -2.32 11.62
N LYS A 124 -26.81 -3.17 11.77
CA LYS A 124 -26.92 -4.42 12.55
C LYS A 124 -26.59 -4.26 14.03
N LEU A 125 -25.57 -3.45 14.35
CA LEU A 125 -25.11 -3.29 15.73
C LEU A 125 -25.97 -2.33 16.54
N ASN A 126 -26.90 -1.59 15.90
CA ASN A 126 -27.94 -0.73 16.48
C ASN A 126 -27.96 -0.70 18.03
N PHE A 127 -26.97 -0.01 18.61
CA PHE A 127 -26.77 0.08 20.07
C PHE A 127 -27.79 1.03 20.72
N THR A 128 -28.72 1.57 19.94
CA THR A 128 -29.76 2.52 20.38
C THR A 128 -30.91 1.84 21.13
N ARG A 129 -30.82 0.53 21.43
CA ARG A 129 -31.79 -0.19 22.27
C ARG A 129 -31.17 -0.65 23.60
N ARG A 130 -30.52 0.27 24.31
CA ARG A 130 -30.44 0.33 25.78
C ARG A 130 -30.27 1.77 26.24
#